data_AF-A0AAD8T1S4-F1
#
_entry.id   AF-A0AAD8T1S4-F1
#
_cell.length_a   1.000
_cell.length_b   1.000
_cell.length_c   1.000
_cell.angle_alpha   90.00
_cell.angle_beta   90.00
_cell.angle_gamma   90.00
#
_symmetry.space_group_name_H-M   'P 1'
#
loop_
_entity.id
_entity.type
_entity.pdbx_description
1 polymer ?
#
loop_
_entity_poly.entity_id
_entity_poly.type
_entity_poly.pdbx_seq_one_letter_code
_entity_poly.pdbx_strand_id
1 'polypeptide(L)'
;MASRALTPYQLIASLTMALLATCHAGSIAVYWGQNNEVSLSETCASGNYEFVIIAFLSKFGNGQRPLMDLAGHCGPWSGGCESISKDIRSCQRRGVKVLLSIGGADGGYGLSSPDDAQQVAMYLWNNFLGGTSSSRPLGDAVLDGIDFDIEYGGDKFWNDLARDIKRLGNSLDSRKRVLLSAAPQCPFPDQWDGSAIATGLFDYVWVQFYDNPECEFNANAEAFMDAWRRWVSVPAGKVFL
;
A
#
# COMPACT_ATOMS: atom_id res chain seq x y z
N MET A 1 41.82 0.39 39.88
CA MET A 1 40.72 -0.24 39.11
C MET A 1 41.28 -0.64 37.77
N ALA A 2 41.41 -1.94 37.49
CA ALA A 2 41.97 -2.43 36.23
C ALA A 2 40.86 -2.48 35.17
N SER A 3 41.00 -1.69 34.10
CA SER A 3 40.17 -1.82 32.91
C SER A 3 40.50 -3.15 32.23
N ARG A 4 39.53 -4.07 32.14
CA ARG A 4 39.70 -5.29 31.35
C ARG A 4 39.62 -4.90 29.87
N ALA A 5 40.74 -5.01 29.17
CA ALA A 5 40.76 -4.87 27.72
C ALA A 5 39.94 -6.00 27.08
N LEU A 6 39.03 -5.64 26.17
CA LEU A 6 38.28 -6.61 25.38
C LEU A 6 39.25 -7.42 24.51
N THR A 7 39.07 -8.73 24.48
CA THR A 7 39.83 -9.59 23.57
C THR A 7 39.44 -9.31 22.11
N PRO A 8 40.32 -9.54 21.13
CA PRO A 8 40.05 -9.23 19.71
C PRO A 8 38.73 -9.84 19.20
N TYR A 9 38.38 -11.04 19.66
CA TYR A 9 37.13 -11.73 19.32
C TYR A 9 35.88 -11.02 19.86
N GLN A 10 35.93 -10.47 21.08
CA GLN A 10 34.82 -9.74 21.66
C GLN A 10 34.62 -8.37 21.00
N LEU A 11 35.70 -7.78 20.50
CA LEU A 11 35.66 -6.54 19.70
C LEU A 11 35.07 -6.80 18.31
N ILE A 12 35.46 -7.89 17.64
CA ILE A 12 34.88 -8.26 16.34
C ILE A 12 33.40 -8.62 16.46
N ALA A 13 33.01 -9.40 17.47
CA ALA A 13 31.61 -9.78 17.70
C ALA A 13 30.72 -8.60 18.06
N SER A 14 31.23 -7.63 18.82
CA SER A 14 30.48 -6.40 19.13
C SER A 14 30.38 -5.47 17.91
N LEU A 15 31.44 -5.39 17.08
CA LEU A 15 31.42 -4.62 15.84
C LEU A 15 30.46 -5.23 14.78
N THR A 16 30.41 -6.56 14.65
CA THR A 16 29.48 -7.22 13.72
C THR A 16 28.03 -7.11 14.18
N MET A 17 27.75 -7.25 15.47
CA MET A 17 26.41 -6.99 16.02
C MET A 17 26.00 -5.53 15.86
N ALA A 18 26.92 -4.58 16.04
CA ALA A 18 26.67 -3.17 15.77
C ALA A 18 26.40 -2.93 14.28
N LEU A 19 27.19 -3.51 13.38
CA LEU A 19 26.98 -3.40 11.93
C LEU A 19 25.61 -3.98 11.52
N LEU A 20 25.27 -5.17 12.01
CA LEU A 20 23.98 -5.83 11.75
C LEU A 20 22.80 -5.05 12.33
N ALA A 21 22.98 -4.40 13.48
CA ALA A 21 21.98 -3.50 14.05
C ALA A 21 21.83 -2.19 13.25
N THR A 22 22.86 -1.77 12.53
CA THR A 22 22.84 -0.56 11.68
C THR A 22 22.50 -0.83 10.21
N CYS A 23 22.67 -2.05 9.71
CA CYS A 23 22.29 -2.42 8.34
C CYS A 23 20.78 -2.69 8.27
N HIS A 24 20.00 -1.63 8.26
CA HIS A 24 18.60 -1.76 7.87
C HIS A 24 18.58 -1.86 6.35
N ALA A 25 18.53 -3.09 5.82
CA ALA A 25 18.00 -3.29 4.48
C ALA A 25 16.61 -2.65 4.47
N GLY A 26 16.41 -1.66 3.59
CA GLY A 26 15.10 -1.03 3.44
C GLY A 26 14.03 -2.06 3.13
N SER A 27 12.78 -1.72 3.44
CA SER A 27 11.63 -2.53 3.08
C SER A 27 11.30 -2.30 1.59
N ILE A 28 10.94 -3.35 0.85
CA ILE A 28 10.51 -3.23 -0.56
C ILE A 28 9.01 -3.50 -0.62
N ALA A 29 8.27 -2.59 -1.26
CA ALA A 29 6.89 -2.77 -1.68
C ALA A 29 6.84 -3.01 -3.19
N VAL A 30 5.91 -3.84 -3.65
CA VAL A 30 5.75 -4.13 -5.08
C VAL A 30 4.28 -4.21 -5.47
N TYR A 31 3.93 -3.59 -6.60
CA TYR A 31 2.63 -3.76 -7.24
C TYR A 31 2.60 -5.07 -8.04
N TRP A 32 1.49 -5.79 -7.95
CA TRP A 32 1.26 -7.07 -8.63
C TRP A 32 -0.15 -7.11 -9.21
N GLY A 33 -0.29 -7.60 -10.44
CA GLY A 33 -1.59 -7.94 -11.02
C GLY A 33 -1.87 -7.29 -12.37
N GLN A 34 -0.92 -6.60 -12.98
CA GLN A 34 -1.14 -5.82 -14.21
C GLN A 34 -0.35 -6.34 -15.42
N ASN A 35 0.32 -7.49 -15.31
CA ASN A 35 1.12 -8.05 -16.38
C ASN A 35 1.06 -9.60 -16.39
N ASN A 36 1.98 -10.23 -17.12
CA ASN A 36 2.23 -11.66 -17.05
C ASN A 36 3.24 -11.98 -15.93
N GLU A 37 2.98 -11.48 -14.71
CA GLU A 37 3.80 -11.81 -13.55
C GLU A 37 3.67 -13.31 -13.19
N VAL A 38 4.61 -13.80 -12.37
CA VAL A 38 4.43 -15.08 -11.68
C VAL A 38 3.27 -15.00 -10.68
N SER A 39 2.85 -16.16 -10.15
CA SER A 39 1.76 -16.20 -9.16
C SER A 39 2.05 -15.31 -7.94
N LEU A 40 1.01 -14.79 -7.29
CA LEU A 40 1.15 -13.99 -6.08
C LEU A 40 1.91 -14.76 -4.98
N SER A 41 1.66 -16.07 -4.85
CA SER A 41 2.41 -16.89 -3.89
C SER A 41 3.91 -17.01 -4.24
N GLU A 42 4.28 -17.10 -5.52
CA GLU A 42 5.69 -17.13 -5.95
C GLU A 42 6.38 -15.78 -5.73
N THR A 43 5.69 -14.68 -6.04
CA THR A 43 6.15 -13.31 -5.73
C THR A 43 6.51 -13.19 -4.26
N CYS A 44 5.63 -13.62 -3.36
CA CYS A 44 5.88 -13.61 -1.91
C CYS A 44 6.93 -14.64 -1.45
N ALA A 45 7.10 -15.74 -2.18
CA ALA A 45 8.10 -16.76 -1.86
C ALA A 45 9.53 -16.35 -2.21
N SER A 46 9.71 -15.29 -3.02
CA SER A 46 11.02 -14.74 -3.37
C SER A 46 11.83 -14.28 -2.15
N GLY A 47 11.15 -13.84 -1.09
CA GLY A 47 11.78 -13.25 0.10
C GLY A 47 12.24 -11.80 -0.08
N ASN A 48 11.89 -11.16 -1.21
CA ASN A 48 12.34 -9.80 -1.53
C ASN A 48 11.44 -8.69 -0.96
N TYR A 49 10.16 -8.99 -0.70
CA TYR A 49 9.14 -7.96 -0.47
C TYR A 49 8.57 -8.03 0.95
N GLU A 50 8.45 -6.87 1.60
CA GLU A 50 7.70 -6.74 2.85
C GLU A 50 6.21 -6.47 2.56
N PHE A 51 5.92 -5.80 1.44
CA PHE A 51 4.58 -5.46 1.00
C PHE A 51 4.36 -5.95 -0.44
N VAL A 52 3.20 -6.55 -0.68
CA VAL A 52 2.68 -6.78 -2.04
C VAL A 52 1.33 -6.09 -2.15
N ILE A 53 1.18 -5.28 -3.19
CA ILE A 53 0.02 -4.42 -3.43
C ILE A 53 -0.71 -4.98 -4.64
N ILE A 54 -1.90 -5.52 -4.43
CA ILE A 54 -2.74 -6.09 -5.49
C ILE A 54 -3.38 -4.93 -6.26
N ALA A 55 -3.04 -4.81 -7.53
CA ALA A 55 -3.45 -3.73 -8.42
C ALA A 55 -4.36 -4.27 -9.53
N PHE A 56 -5.60 -3.81 -9.72
CA PHE A 56 -6.29 -2.71 -9.03
C PHE A 56 -7.80 -2.96 -8.83
N LEU A 57 -8.39 -2.28 -7.85
CA LEU A 57 -9.81 -1.92 -7.88
C LEU A 57 -9.96 -0.60 -8.66
N SER A 58 -10.08 -0.70 -9.98
CA SER A 58 -10.02 0.44 -10.91
C SER A 58 -11.37 1.09 -11.23
N LYS A 59 -12.48 0.56 -10.69
CA LYS A 59 -13.81 1.18 -10.86
C LYS A 59 -14.58 1.12 -9.55
N PHE A 60 -15.05 2.26 -9.05
CA PHE A 60 -15.88 2.38 -7.85
C PHE A 60 -16.42 3.81 -7.70
N GLY A 61 -17.31 4.01 -6.71
CA GLY A 61 -17.90 5.31 -6.39
C GLY A 61 -18.88 5.82 -7.47
N ASN A 62 -19.51 6.97 -7.22
CA ASN A 62 -20.54 7.56 -8.07
C ASN A 62 -21.71 6.61 -8.37
N GLY A 63 -22.08 5.75 -7.42
CA GLY A 63 -23.13 4.74 -7.57
C GLY A 63 -22.79 3.58 -8.52
N GLN A 64 -21.55 3.49 -8.99
CA GLN A 64 -21.10 2.40 -9.86
C GLN A 64 -20.90 1.12 -9.07
N ARG A 65 -21.13 -0.02 -9.72
CA ARG A 65 -20.72 -1.32 -9.17
C ARG A 65 -19.19 -1.41 -9.19
N PRO A 66 -18.52 -1.64 -8.05
CA PRO A 66 -17.08 -1.75 -8.05
C PRO A 66 -16.58 -2.93 -8.88
N LEU A 67 -15.47 -2.74 -9.60
CA LEU A 67 -14.85 -3.75 -10.44
C LEU A 67 -13.34 -3.74 -10.21
N MET A 68 -12.81 -4.96 -10.03
CA MET A 68 -11.39 -5.23 -9.92
C MET A 68 -10.88 -5.74 -11.26
N ASP A 69 -9.70 -5.28 -11.65
CA ASP A 69 -9.00 -5.68 -12.86
C ASP A 69 -7.61 -6.19 -12.47
N LEU A 70 -7.36 -7.49 -12.68
CA LEU A 70 -6.07 -8.15 -12.47
C LEU A 70 -5.52 -8.70 -13.80
N ALA A 71 -5.83 -8.02 -14.90
CA ALA A 71 -5.35 -8.28 -16.25
C ALA A 71 -5.41 -9.77 -16.63
N GLY A 72 -4.26 -10.40 -16.87
CA GLY A 72 -4.15 -11.79 -17.30
C GLY A 72 -4.34 -12.82 -16.19
N HIS A 73 -4.39 -12.43 -14.92
CA HIS A 73 -4.36 -13.36 -13.78
C HIS A 73 -5.71 -13.99 -13.46
N CYS A 74 -6.76 -13.17 -13.37
CA CYS A 74 -8.10 -13.59 -12.93
C CYS A 74 -9.20 -12.61 -13.42
N GLY A 75 -10.46 -13.02 -13.36
CA GLY A 75 -11.59 -12.29 -13.95
C GLY A 75 -12.79 -13.20 -14.26
N PRO A 76 -13.82 -12.70 -14.97
CA PRO A 76 -15.01 -13.51 -15.30
C PRO A 76 -14.72 -14.73 -16.21
N TRP A 77 -13.79 -14.59 -17.16
CA TRP A 77 -13.39 -15.62 -18.13
C TRP A 77 -12.78 -16.94 -17.58
N SER A 78 -12.47 -17.04 -16.28
CA SER A 78 -11.92 -18.20 -15.58
C SER A 78 -12.71 -18.50 -14.30
N GLY A 79 -13.90 -17.91 -14.14
CA GLY A 79 -14.77 -18.12 -12.99
C GLY A 79 -14.49 -17.23 -11.77
N GLY A 80 -13.82 -16.10 -11.95
CA GLY A 80 -13.56 -15.10 -10.91
C GLY A 80 -12.11 -15.10 -10.40
N CYS A 81 -11.88 -14.37 -9.31
CA CYS A 81 -10.56 -14.16 -8.70
C CYS A 81 -10.42 -14.80 -7.31
N GLU A 82 -11.39 -15.62 -6.89
CA GLU A 82 -11.42 -16.23 -5.56
C GLU A 82 -10.24 -17.17 -5.31
N SER A 83 -9.65 -17.74 -6.36
CA SER A 83 -8.46 -18.60 -6.27
C SER A 83 -7.26 -17.91 -5.64
N ILE A 84 -7.14 -16.58 -5.82
CA ILE A 84 -6.06 -15.74 -5.25
C ILE A 84 -6.09 -15.73 -3.71
N SER A 85 -7.22 -16.05 -3.08
CA SER A 85 -7.36 -16.15 -1.62
C SER A 85 -6.27 -17.04 -0.98
N LYS A 86 -5.91 -18.15 -1.63
CA LYS A 86 -4.87 -19.07 -1.15
C LYS A 86 -3.48 -18.43 -1.17
N ASP A 87 -3.20 -17.64 -2.20
CA ASP A 87 -1.92 -16.98 -2.39
C ASP A 87 -1.76 -15.82 -1.40
N ILE A 88 -2.81 -15.04 -1.16
CA ILE A 88 -2.84 -14.00 -0.12
C ILE A 88 -2.46 -14.59 1.24
N ARG A 89 -3.10 -15.71 1.64
CA ARG A 89 -2.75 -16.40 2.89
C ARG A 89 -1.34 -17.02 2.87
N SER A 90 -0.82 -17.39 1.70
CA SER A 90 0.57 -17.84 1.55
C SER A 90 1.54 -16.69 1.86
N CYS A 91 1.31 -15.51 1.29
CA CYS A 91 2.06 -14.29 1.56
C CYS A 91 2.02 -13.91 3.04
N GLN A 92 0.82 -13.82 3.62
CA GLN A 92 0.63 -13.41 5.01
C GLN A 92 1.31 -14.36 6.01
N ARG A 93 1.30 -15.69 5.76
CA ARG A 93 2.03 -16.67 6.57
C ARG A 93 3.55 -16.50 6.51
N ARG A 94 4.07 -15.86 5.46
CA ARG A 94 5.49 -15.51 5.32
C ARG A 94 5.83 -14.15 5.92
N GLY A 95 4.84 -13.45 6.49
CA GLY A 95 5.01 -12.12 7.06
C GLY A 95 4.85 -10.96 6.07
N VAL A 96 4.64 -11.25 4.79
CA VAL A 96 4.38 -10.24 3.74
C VAL A 96 3.00 -9.63 3.96
N LYS A 97 2.92 -8.30 3.98
CA LYS A 97 1.65 -7.56 4.06
C LYS A 97 1.04 -7.49 2.66
N VAL A 98 -0.23 -7.83 2.55
CA VAL A 98 -0.95 -7.79 1.27
C VAL A 98 -2.04 -6.73 1.33
N LEU A 99 -1.90 -5.69 0.51
CA LEU A 99 -2.86 -4.59 0.39
C LEU A 99 -3.61 -4.68 -0.94
N LEU A 100 -4.81 -4.12 -1.00
CA LEU A 100 -5.50 -3.85 -2.27
C LEU A 100 -5.30 -2.38 -2.63
N SER A 101 -4.84 -2.11 -3.84
CA SER A 101 -4.79 -0.75 -4.37
C SER A 101 -6.10 -0.38 -5.05
N ILE A 102 -6.62 0.79 -4.68
CA ILE A 102 -7.73 1.45 -5.34
C ILE A 102 -7.17 2.54 -6.25
N GLY A 103 -7.71 2.65 -7.46
CA GLY A 103 -7.28 3.65 -8.42
C GLY A 103 -6.45 3.06 -9.57
N GLY A 104 -5.26 3.62 -9.78
CA GLY A 104 -4.32 3.38 -10.88
C GLY A 104 -4.46 4.39 -12.03
N ALA A 105 -3.55 4.36 -12.99
CA ALA A 105 -3.48 5.29 -14.12
C ALA A 105 -4.70 5.28 -15.07
N ASP A 106 -5.55 4.24 -15.02
CA ASP A 106 -6.77 4.12 -15.82
C ASP A 106 -7.92 3.52 -15.01
N GLY A 107 -9.15 3.68 -15.50
CA GLY A 107 -10.36 3.16 -14.88
C GLY A 107 -11.51 4.17 -14.75
N GLY A 108 -12.49 3.82 -13.93
CA GLY A 108 -13.70 4.61 -13.70
C GLY A 108 -13.96 4.84 -12.22
N TYR A 109 -12.96 5.31 -11.48
CA TYR A 109 -13.07 5.58 -10.06
C TYR A 109 -13.26 7.07 -9.73
N GLY A 110 -13.81 7.35 -8.56
CA GLY A 110 -13.98 8.71 -8.04
C GLY A 110 -15.10 8.78 -7.01
N LEU A 111 -15.05 9.79 -6.14
CA LEU A 111 -16.02 9.98 -5.06
C LEU A 111 -16.84 11.26 -5.30
N SER A 112 -18.15 11.17 -5.18
CA SER A 112 -19.09 12.30 -5.40
C SER A 112 -19.47 13.05 -4.13
N SER A 113 -19.37 12.43 -2.97
CA SER A 113 -19.76 13.00 -1.67
C SER A 113 -19.12 12.24 -0.51
N PRO A 114 -19.18 12.78 0.73
CA PRO A 114 -18.80 12.02 1.93
C PRO A 114 -19.63 10.73 2.11
N ASP A 115 -20.93 10.74 1.74
CA ASP A 115 -21.78 9.54 1.80
C ASP A 115 -21.34 8.47 0.77
N ASP A 116 -20.85 8.89 -0.40
CA ASP A 116 -20.27 8.00 -1.40
C ASP A 116 -18.95 7.40 -0.89
N ALA A 117 -18.10 8.22 -0.26
CA ALA A 117 -16.88 7.75 0.42
C ALA A 117 -17.19 6.70 1.50
N GLN A 118 -18.22 6.94 2.32
CA GLN A 118 -18.67 6.00 3.35
C GLN A 118 -19.16 4.67 2.74
N GLN A 119 -19.92 4.73 1.65
CA GLN A 119 -20.40 3.54 0.94
C GLN A 119 -19.24 2.73 0.35
N VAL A 120 -18.24 3.39 -0.24
CA VAL A 120 -17.02 2.75 -0.73
C VAL A 120 -16.23 2.13 0.43
N ALA A 121 -16.08 2.84 1.55
CA ALA A 121 -15.42 2.30 2.75
C ALA A 121 -16.09 1.02 3.25
N MET A 122 -17.43 1.00 3.30
CA MET A 122 -18.21 -0.16 3.70
C MET A 122 -18.07 -1.32 2.70
N TYR A 123 -18.02 -1.02 1.40
CA TYR A 123 -17.77 -2.01 0.37
C TYR A 123 -16.39 -2.66 0.54
N LEU A 124 -15.34 -1.85 0.69
CA LEU A 124 -13.96 -2.32 0.93
C LEU A 124 -13.89 -3.19 2.18
N TRP A 125 -14.53 -2.73 3.27
CA TRP A 125 -14.57 -3.46 4.53
C TRP A 125 -15.20 -4.85 4.37
N ASN A 126 -16.37 -4.93 3.75
CA ASN A 126 -17.13 -6.18 3.63
C ASN A 126 -16.57 -7.16 2.59
N ASN A 127 -15.89 -6.67 1.56
CA ASN A 127 -15.44 -7.49 0.45
C ASN A 127 -13.95 -7.85 0.48
N PHE A 128 -13.13 -7.08 1.18
CA PHE A 128 -11.66 -7.27 1.18
C PHE A 128 -11.03 -7.26 2.56
N LEU A 129 -11.63 -6.58 3.53
CA LEU A 129 -11.12 -6.51 4.91
C LEU A 129 -11.97 -7.39 5.85
N GLY A 130 -12.15 -6.96 7.09
CA GLY A 130 -12.71 -7.75 8.19
C GLY A 130 -14.24 -7.85 8.24
N GLY A 131 -14.94 -7.24 7.29
CA GLY A 131 -16.39 -7.39 7.17
C GLY A 131 -16.81 -8.68 6.47
N THR A 132 -18.10 -8.81 6.21
CA THR A 132 -18.69 -10.03 5.63
C THR A 132 -19.46 -9.73 4.35
N SER A 133 -19.26 -10.56 3.33
CA SER A 133 -19.98 -10.53 2.05
C SER A 133 -20.12 -11.95 1.52
N SER A 134 -21.21 -12.25 0.82
CA SER A 134 -21.44 -13.55 0.19
C SER A 134 -20.68 -13.74 -1.13
N SER A 135 -20.09 -12.67 -1.68
CA SER A 135 -19.43 -12.67 -2.99
C SER A 135 -18.16 -11.80 -2.99
N ARG A 136 -17.19 -12.20 -2.16
CA ARG A 136 -15.91 -11.50 -2.03
C ARG A 136 -15.04 -11.72 -3.29
N PRO A 137 -14.58 -10.67 -4.00
CA PRO A 137 -13.87 -10.83 -5.28
C PRO A 137 -12.58 -11.68 -5.19
N LEU A 138 -11.83 -11.54 -4.09
CA LEU A 138 -10.61 -12.29 -3.83
C LEU A 138 -10.83 -13.48 -2.87
N GLY A 139 -12.09 -13.91 -2.72
CA GLY A 139 -12.48 -14.96 -1.79
C GLY A 139 -12.43 -14.53 -0.31
N ASP A 140 -12.30 -15.52 0.56
CA ASP A 140 -12.41 -15.38 2.03
C ASP A 140 -11.15 -14.82 2.72
N ALA A 141 -10.08 -14.51 1.99
CA ALA A 141 -8.91 -13.87 2.57
C ALA A 141 -9.23 -12.44 3.05
N VAL A 142 -8.61 -12.07 4.18
CA VAL A 142 -8.71 -10.73 4.77
C VAL A 142 -7.38 -10.02 4.53
N LEU A 143 -7.41 -8.96 3.73
CA LEU A 143 -6.23 -8.17 3.40
C LEU A 143 -5.70 -7.40 4.62
N ASP A 144 -4.44 -6.99 4.55
CA ASP A 144 -3.78 -6.21 5.60
C ASP A 144 -4.18 -4.73 5.56
N GLY A 145 -4.59 -4.22 4.41
CA GLY A 145 -4.89 -2.80 4.24
C GLY A 145 -5.37 -2.41 2.85
N ILE A 146 -5.56 -1.11 2.68
CA ILE A 146 -5.95 -0.46 1.43
C ILE A 146 -4.86 0.53 1.04
N ASP A 147 -4.47 0.47 -0.22
CA ASP A 147 -3.57 1.40 -0.86
C ASP A 147 -4.35 2.39 -1.74
N PHE A 148 -4.00 3.67 -1.67
CA PHE A 148 -4.59 4.76 -2.44
C PHE A 148 -3.62 5.15 -3.55
N ASP A 149 -3.87 4.67 -4.76
CA ASP A 149 -3.13 5.05 -5.96
C ASP A 149 -4.02 5.93 -6.83
N ILE A 150 -4.25 7.16 -6.36
CA ILE A 150 -5.19 8.09 -7.00
C ILE A 150 -4.43 8.99 -7.97
N GLU A 151 -4.65 8.82 -9.27
CA GLU A 151 -3.87 9.52 -10.29
C GLU A 151 -4.69 10.54 -11.11
N TYR A 152 -6.01 10.62 -10.90
CA TYR A 152 -6.88 11.58 -11.56
C TYR A 152 -8.23 11.79 -10.83
N GLY A 153 -9.09 12.65 -11.37
CA GLY A 153 -10.46 12.88 -10.88
C GLY A 153 -10.60 14.00 -9.82
N GLY A 154 -9.47 14.49 -9.30
CA GLY A 154 -9.37 15.61 -8.35
C GLY A 154 -9.41 15.19 -6.88
N ASP A 155 -8.87 16.05 -6.01
CA ASP A 155 -8.84 15.85 -4.55
C ASP A 155 -10.23 16.05 -3.92
N LYS A 156 -11.03 14.97 -3.92
CA LYS A 156 -12.41 14.98 -3.44
C LYS A 156 -12.68 13.74 -2.58
N PHE A 157 -12.84 13.97 -1.27
CA PHE A 157 -13.36 13.02 -0.28
C PHE A 157 -12.46 11.80 0.02
N TRP A 158 -11.23 11.76 -0.48
CA TRP A 158 -10.25 10.70 -0.16
C TRP A 158 -9.89 10.70 1.34
N ASN A 159 -9.84 11.89 1.95
CA ASN A 159 -9.71 12.08 3.39
C ASN A 159 -10.87 11.46 4.18
N ASP A 160 -12.10 11.55 3.65
CA ASP A 160 -13.29 10.95 4.28
C ASP A 160 -13.25 9.43 4.16
N LEU A 161 -12.90 8.91 2.97
CA LEU A 161 -12.69 7.47 2.74
C LEU A 161 -11.64 6.89 3.71
N ALA A 162 -10.48 7.54 3.85
CA ALA A 162 -9.43 7.11 4.78
C ALA A 162 -9.92 7.08 6.24
N ARG A 163 -10.67 8.10 6.68
CA ARG A 163 -11.25 8.16 8.03
C ARG A 163 -12.26 7.04 8.27
N ASP A 164 -13.12 6.77 7.31
CA ASP A 164 -14.15 5.74 7.44
C ASP A 164 -13.57 4.33 7.44
N ILE A 165 -12.55 4.04 6.60
CA ILE A 165 -11.83 2.76 6.64
C ILE A 165 -11.18 2.55 8.01
N LYS A 166 -10.47 3.56 8.55
CA LYS A 166 -9.86 3.46 9.90
C LYS A 166 -10.91 3.29 10.99
N ARG A 167 -12.06 3.98 10.89
CA ARG A 167 -13.16 3.85 11.87
C ARG A 167 -13.71 2.42 11.90
N LEU A 168 -13.93 1.82 10.73
CA LEU A 168 -14.40 0.43 10.60
C LEU A 168 -13.39 -0.57 11.17
N GLY A 169 -12.10 -0.36 10.92
CA GLY A 169 -11.03 -1.20 11.48
C GLY A 169 -10.98 -1.17 13.02
N ASN A 170 -11.35 -0.05 13.65
CA ASN A 170 -11.29 0.11 15.11
C ASN A 170 -12.54 -0.38 15.86
N SER A 171 -13.68 -0.53 15.20
CA SER A 171 -14.98 -0.71 15.88
C SER A 171 -15.40 -2.17 16.14
N LEU A 172 -14.74 -3.17 15.55
CA LEU A 172 -15.29 -4.53 15.44
C LEU A 172 -14.45 -5.67 16.04
N ASP A 173 -13.85 -5.48 17.23
CA ASP A 173 -12.97 -6.50 17.85
C ASP A 173 -11.87 -7.00 16.90
N SER A 174 -11.52 -6.17 15.91
CA SER A 174 -10.51 -6.52 14.94
C SER A 174 -9.17 -6.54 15.69
N ARG A 175 -8.62 -7.75 15.87
CA ARG A 175 -7.30 -7.93 16.49
C ARG A 175 -6.17 -7.41 15.58
N LYS A 176 -6.51 -6.89 14.39
CA LYS A 176 -5.57 -6.52 13.33
C LYS A 176 -5.91 -5.12 12.80
N ARG A 177 -5.04 -4.16 13.10
CA ARG A 177 -5.09 -2.79 12.57
C ARG A 177 -5.08 -2.83 11.03
N VAL A 178 -6.02 -2.12 10.41
CA VAL A 178 -6.06 -1.92 8.95
C VAL A 178 -4.95 -0.94 8.55
N LEU A 179 -4.07 -1.36 7.67
CA LEU A 179 -3.01 -0.51 7.11
C LEU A 179 -3.63 0.41 6.03
N LEU A 180 -3.18 1.65 6.01
CA LEU A 180 -3.43 2.55 4.88
C LEU A 180 -2.10 2.96 4.26
N SER A 181 -2.05 2.95 2.94
CA SER A 181 -0.93 3.49 2.17
C SER A 181 -1.42 4.39 1.03
N ALA A 182 -0.53 5.26 0.56
CA ALA A 182 -0.79 6.16 -0.56
C ALA A 182 0.38 6.15 -1.55
N ALA A 183 0.07 6.34 -2.82
CA ALA A 183 1.01 6.42 -3.94
C ALA A 183 0.95 7.79 -4.63
N PRO A 184 1.23 8.90 -3.93
CA PRO A 184 1.17 10.22 -4.55
C PRO A 184 2.24 10.36 -5.65
N GLN A 185 1.98 11.22 -6.62
CA GLN A 185 3.00 11.64 -7.58
C GLN A 185 4.06 12.51 -6.90
N CYS A 186 5.26 12.60 -7.46
CA CYS A 186 6.33 13.39 -6.82
C CYS A 186 6.09 14.91 -6.74
N PRO A 187 5.28 15.58 -7.60
CA PRO A 187 4.95 16.99 -7.41
C PRO A 187 4.28 17.23 -6.05
N PHE A 188 4.77 18.21 -5.30
CA PHE A 188 4.33 18.47 -3.93
C PHE A 188 3.61 19.83 -3.79
N PRO A 189 2.42 19.90 -3.17
CA PRO A 189 1.62 18.77 -2.69
C PRO A 189 0.99 17.98 -3.85
N ASP A 190 0.67 16.71 -3.61
CA ASP A 190 -0.03 15.88 -4.59
C ASP A 190 -1.41 16.47 -4.93
N GLN A 191 -1.77 16.43 -6.21
CA GLN A 191 -2.98 17.05 -6.75
C GLN A 191 -4.26 16.26 -6.43
N TRP A 192 -4.13 14.97 -6.12
CA TRP A 192 -5.21 14.00 -6.10
C TRP A 192 -5.54 13.54 -4.69
N ASP A 193 -4.57 13.22 -3.85
CA ASP A 193 -4.80 12.67 -2.50
C ASP A 193 -4.06 13.41 -1.38
N GLY A 194 -3.47 14.57 -1.69
CA GLY A 194 -2.75 15.39 -0.72
C GLY A 194 -3.54 15.71 0.55
N SER A 195 -4.86 15.98 0.46
CA SER A 195 -5.71 16.19 1.64
C SER A 195 -5.87 14.93 2.50
N ALA A 196 -5.87 13.74 1.89
CA ALA A 196 -5.95 12.47 2.58
C ALA A 196 -4.65 12.20 3.35
N ILE A 197 -3.50 12.38 2.70
CA ILE A 197 -2.18 12.22 3.33
C ILE A 197 -2.04 13.17 4.53
N ALA A 198 -2.47 14.42 4.39
CA ALA A 198 -2.43 15.43 5.45
C ALA A 198 -3.24 15.06 6.71
N THR A 199 -4.14 14.07 6.65
CA THR A 199 -4.89 13.61 7.83
C THR A 199 -4.05 12.91 8.89
N GLY A 200 -2.85 12.43 8.55
CA GLY A 200 -2.01 11.66 9.46
C GLY A 200 -2.40 10.19 9.62
N LEU A 201 -3.30 9.68 8.77
CA LEU A 201 -3.86 8.33 8.91
C LEU A 201 -3.08 7.25 8.14
N PHE A 202 -2.20 7.65 7.22
CA PHE A 202 -1.46 6.75 6.35
C PHE A 202 -0.24 6.17 7.08
N ASP A 203 -0.15 4.84 7.09
CA ASP A 203 0.96 4.11 7.69
C ASP A 203 2.19 4.18 6.76
N TYR A 204 1.96 4.18 5.45
CA TYR A 204 3.00 4.21 4.42
C TYR A 204 2.65 5.20 3.31
N VAL A 205 3.67 5.85 2.73
CA VAL A 205 3.54 6.68 1.53
C VAL A 205 4.68 6.29 0.60
N TRP A 206 4.38 5.81 -0.61
CA TRP A 206 5.37 5.49 -1.63
C TRP A 206 5.25 6.47 -2.79
N VAL A 207 6.12 7.48 -2.78
CA VAL A 207 6.03 8.59 -3.72
C VAL A 207 6.53 8.13 -5.10
N GLN A 208 5.74 8.38 -6.13
CA GLN A 208 6.07 8.02 -7.51
C GLN A 208 7.08 9.02 -8.08
N PHE A 209 8.38 8.74 -7.95
CA PHE A 209 9.48 9.56 -8.50
C PHE A 209 9.81 9.27 -9.97
N TYR A 210 8.76 9.17 -10.79
CA TYR A 210 8.82 8.94 -12.23
C TYR A 210 7.68 9.69 -12.94
N ASP A 211 7.76 9.79 -14.26
CA ASP A 211 6.78 10.43 -15.16
C ASP A 211 6.48 11.91 -14.87
N ASN A 212 7.35 12.59 -14.10
CA ASN A 212 7.21 13.97 -13.68
C ASN A 212 8.58 14.68 -13.74
N PRO A 213 8.94 15.31 -14.88
CA PRO A 213 10.28 15.84 -15.15
C PRO A 213 10.83 16.81 -14.10
N GLU A 214 9.96 17.46 -13.32
CA GLU A 214 10.32 18.42 -12.28
C GLU A 214 10.85 17.78 -10.99
N CYS A 215 10.59 16.49 -10.77
CA CYS A 215 10.96 15.81 -9.52
C CYS A 215 11.35 14.34 -9.68
N GLU A 216 11.22 13.75 -10.87
CA GLU A 216 11.64 12.37 -11.15
C GLU A 216 13.14 12.14 -10.94
N PHE A 217 13.55 10.88 -10.89
CA PHE A 217 14.96 10.51 -10.70
C PHE A 217 15.92 11.11 -11.76
N ASN A 218 15.45 11.25 -13.00
CA ASN A 218 16.23 11.85 -14.10
C ASN A 218 16.21 13.38 -14.11
N ALA A 219 15.47 14.01 -13.21
CA ALA A 219 15.67 15.43 -12.93
C ALA A 219 17.11 15.65 -12.43
N ASN A 220 17.54 16.91 -12.32
CA ASN A 220 18.82 17.15 -11.65
C ASN A 220 18.71 16.69 -10.18
N ALA A 221 19.84 16.22 -9.61
CA ALA A 221 19.86 15.64 -8.26
C ALA A 221 19.33 16.60 -7.18
N GLU A 222 19.41 17.92 -7.39
CA GLU A 222 18.89 18.93 -6.47
C GLU A 222 17.36 18.93 -6.46
N ALA A 223 16.71 18.90 -7.62
CA ALA A 223 15.26 18.87 -7.75
C ALA A 223 14.63 17.61 -7.13
N PHE A 224 15.21 16.43 -7.40
CA PHE A 224 14.80 15.18 -6.75
C PHE A 224 14.95 15.26 -5.22
N MET A 225 16.10 15.73 -4.73
CA MET A 225 16.34 15.85 -3.29
C MET A 225 15.44 16.88 -2.61
N ASP A 226 15.06 17.95 -3.30
CA ASP A 226 14.13 18.95 -2.78
C ASP A 226 12.71 18.40 -2.68
N ALA A 227 12.25 17.65 -3.68
CA ALA A 227 10.98 16.93 -3.61
C ALA A 227 10.98 15.90 -2.48
N TRP A 228 12.04 15.08 -2.38
CA TRP A 228 12.21 14.11 -1.29
C TRP A 228 12.14 14.76 0.10
N ARG A 229 12.82 15.89 0.32
CA ARG A 229 12.79 16.63 1.60
C ARG A 229 11.39 17.09 1.99
N ARG A 230 10.55 17.47 1.02
CA ARG A 230 9.16 17.83 1.27
C ARG A 230 8.34 16.60 1.65
N TRP A 231 8.49 15.51 0.90
CA TRP A 231 7.75 14.28 1.12
C TRP A 231 8.06 13.61 2.46
N VAL A 232 9.31 13.55 2.90
CA VAL A 232 9.66 12.97 4.22
C VAL A 232 9.12 13.76 5.41
N SER A 233 8.56 14.96 5.19
CA SER A 233 7.96 15.79 6.23
C SER A 233 6.45 15.58 6.41
N VAL A 234 5.80 14.79 5.55
CA VAL A 234 4.37 14.50 5.64
C VAL A 234 4.05 13.67 6.89
N PRO A 235 2.82 13.78 7.45
CA PRO A 235 2.45 13.01 8.63
C PRO A 235 2.14 11.54 8.27
N ALA A 236 3.16 10.75 7.95
CA ALA A 236 3.02 9.32 7.66
C ALA A 236 3.94 8.48 8.56
N GLY A 237 3.61 7.19 8.69
CA GLY A 237 4.44 6.25 9.47
C GLY A 237 5.83 6.04 8.87
N LYS A 238 5.90 5.74 7.56
CA LYS A 238 7.13 5.71 6.78
C LYS A 238 6.88 6.25 5.36
N VAL A 239 7.89 6.90 4.79
CA VAL A 239 7.91 7.35 3.39
C VAL A 239 8.92 6.53 2.61
N PHE A 240 8.53 6.09 1.42
CA PHE A 240 9.29 5.24 0.50
C PHE A 240 9.60 6.00 -0.79
N LEU A 241 10.67 5.54 -1.43
CA LEU A 241 11.06 5.86 -2.80
C LEU A 241 10.64 4.70 -3.71
#